data_AF-A0A6V7LTX7-F1
#
_entry.id   AF-A0A6V7LTX7-F1
#
_cell.length_a   1.000
_cell.length_b   1.000
_cell.length_c   1.000
_cell.angle_alpha   90.00
_cell.angle_beta   90.00
_cell.angle_gamma   90.00
#
_symmetry.space_group_name_H-M   'P 1'
#
loop_
_entity.id
_entity.type
_entity.pdbx_description
1 polymer ?
#
loop_
_entity_poly.entity_id
_entity_poly.type
_entity_poly.pdbx_seq_one_letter_code
_entity_poly.pdbx_strand_id
1 'polypeptide(L)' 'GDSGGPLIAARDDKRYEVIGVISWGNGCARAGYPGVYARVTRYLDWVLENTKDGCFCQD' A
#
# COMPACT_ATOMS: atom_id res chain seq x y z
N GLY A 1 -9.10 -0.05 9.17
CA GLY A 1 -9.35 0.21 7.74
C GLY A 1 -9.99 -1.02 7.14
N ASP A 2 -10.58 -0.87 5.97
CA ASP A 2 -11.31 -1.95 5.31
C ASP A 2 -10.35 -2.84 4.51
N SER A 3 -10.64 -4.13 4.39
CA SER A 3 -9.85 -5.04 3.58
C SER A 3 -9.73 -4.52 2.14
N GLY A 4 -8.51 -4.48 1.61
CA GLY A 4 -8.21 -3.87 0.31
C GLY A 4 -7.91 -2.37 0.35
N GLY A 5 -8.10 -1.70 1.50
CA GLY A 5 -7.75 -0.29 1.66
C GLY A 5 -6.25 -0.01 1.69
N PRO A 6 -5.81 1.22 1.37
CA PRO A 6 -4.39 1.57 1.34
C PRO A 6 -3.81 1.81 2.74
N LEU A 7 -2.57 1.38 2.93
CA LEU A 7 -1.68 1.86 3.98
C LEU A 7 -0.76 2.92 3.36
N ILE A 8 -0.86 4.16 3.85
CA ILE A 8 -0.14 5.32 3.32
C ILE A 8 0.99 5.77 4.25
N ALA A 9 2.10 6.22 3.67
CA ALA A 9 3.20 6.88 4.38
C ALA A 9 3.47 8.26 3.78
N ALA A 10 3.79 9.24 4.62
CA ALA A 10 4.19 10.57 4.17
C ALA A 10 5.67 10.58 3.79
N ARG A 11 6.00 11.28 2.70
CA ARG A 11 7.36 11.61 2.26
C ARG A 11 7.77 12.99 2.78
N ASP A 12 9.07 13.24 2.81
CA ASP A 12 9.66 14.53 3.21
C ASP A 12 9.21 15.69 2.29
N ASP A 13 8.90 15.40 1.03
CA ASP A 13 8.43 16.36 0.02
C ASP A 13 6.90 16.64 0.08
N LYS A 14 6.25 16.28 1.19
CA LYS A 14 4.80 16.43 1.42
C LYS A 14 3.91 15.61 0.48
N ARG A 15 4.47 14.64 -0.26
CA ARG A 15 3.69 13.63 -0.99
C ARG A 15 3.40 12.42 -0.11
N TYR A 16 2.44 11.59 -0.54
CA TYR A 16 2.07 10.34 0.14
C TYR A 16 2.31 9.17 -0.80
N GLU A 17 2.74 8.04 -0.23
CA GLU A 17 2.96 6.79 -0.94
C GLU A 17 2.09 5.68 -0.37
N VAL A 18 1.58 4.82 -1.25
CA VAL A 18 0.90 3.58 -0.83
C VAL A 18 1.94 2.50 -0.61
N ILE A 19 2.23 2.20 0.65
CA ILE A 19 3.27 1.23 1.04
C ILE A 19 2.70 -0.17 1.29
N GLY A 20 1.37 -0.28 1.48
CA GLY A 20 0.70 -1.53 1.74
C GLY A 20 -0.77 -1.53 1.35
N VAL A 21 -1.34 -2.74 1.24
CA VAL A 21 -2.79 -2.96 1.10
C VAL A 21 -3.26 -3.80 2.27
N ILE A 22 -4.33 -3.38 2.96
CA ILE A 22 -4.86 -4.08 4.13
C ILE A 22 -5.28 -5.50 3.73
N SER A 23 -4.70 -6.50 4.40
CA SER A 23 -5.04 -7.91 4.16
C SER A 23 -5.95 -8.42 5.28
N TRP A 24 -5.44 -8.49 6.51
CA TRP A 24 -6.19 -8.97 7.67
C TRP A 24 -5.55 -8.51 8.98
N GLY A 25 -6.19 -8.80 10.09
CA GLY A 25 -5.62 -8.63 11.43
C GLY A 25 -6.48 -9.32 12.46
N ASN A 26 -5.88 -9.77 13.56
CA ASN A 26 -6.65 -10.34 14.67
C ASN A 26 -7.51 -9.23 15.31
N GLY A 27 -8.83 -9.36 15.25
CA GLY A 27 -9.76 -8.36 15.79
C GLY A 27 -9.54 -6.96 15.23
N CYS A 28 -9.38 -6.84 13.91
CA CYS A 28 -9.11 -5.55 13.23
C CYS A 28 -7.82 -4.86 13.72
N ALA A 29 -6.73 -5.63 13.86
CA ALA A 29 -5.46 -5.18 14.43
C ALA A 29 -5.58 -4.73 15.90
N ARG A 30 -6.15 -5.62 16.72
CA ARG A 30 -6.25 -5.45 18.17
C ARG A 30 -4.87 -5.12 18.75
N ALA A 31 -4.80 -4.19 19.69
CA ALA A 31 -3.56 -3.84 20.39
C ALA A 31 -2.79 -5.10 20.85
N GLY A 32 -1.49 -5.14 20.54
CA GLY A 32 -0.63 -6.32 20.76
C GLY A 32 -0.59 -7.32 19.59
N TYR A 33 -1.48 -7.20 18.60
CA TYR A 33 -1.50 -7.99 17.37
C TYR A 33 -1.44 -7.05 16.16
N PRO A 34 -0.30 -6.99 15.44
CA PRO A 34 -0.18 -6.08 14.31
C PRO A 34 -1.19 -6.43 13.21
N GLY A 35 -1.61 -5.41 12.47
CA GLY A 35 -2.28 -5.61 11.19
C GLY A 35 -1.31 -6.21 10.18
N VAL A 36 -1.82 -7.06 9.29
CA VAL A 36 -1.05 -7.67 8.21
C VAL A 36 -1.46 -7.03 6.89
N TYR A 37 -0.45 -6.61 6.12
CA TYR A 37 -0.61 -5.86 4.88
C TYR A 37 0.16 -6.55 3.76
N ALA A 38 -0.38 -6.55 2.55
CA ALA A 38 0.39 -6.90 1.36
C ALA A 38 1.41 -5.79 1.07
N ARG A 39 2.70 -6.15 0.98
CA ARG A 39 3.80 -5.18 0.78
C ARG A 39 3.84 -4.69 -0.66
N VAL A 40 3.39 -3.46 -0.93
CA VAL A 40 3.29 -2.92 -2.30
C VAL A 40 4.63 -2.93 -3.03
N THR A 41 5.73 -2.60 -2.34
CA THR A 41 7.07 -2.58 -2.94
C THR A 41 7.53 -3.93 -3.49
N ARG A 42 6.94 -5.05 -3.05
CA ARG A 42 7.25 -6.39 -3.57
C ARG A 42 6.64 -6.64 -4.96
N TYR A 43 5.63 -5.87 -5.34
CA TYR A 43 4.81 -6.07 -6.54
C TYR A 43 4.91 -4.93 -7.55
N LEU A 44 5.87 -3.99 -7.40
CA LEU A 44 6.02 -2.86 -8.31
C LEU A 44 6.20 -3.31 -9.76
N ASP A 45 7.00 -4.34 -10.02
CA ASP A 45 7.19 -4.87 -11.38
C ASP A 45 5.88 -5.35 -11.99
N TRP A 46 5.06 -6.07 -11.21
CA TRP A 46 3.73 -6.53 -11.65
C TRP A 46 2.79 -5.35 -11.91
N VAL A 47 2.79 -4.33 -11.05
CA VAL A 47 1.98 -3.12 -11.26
C VAL A 47 2.39 -2.44 -12.56
N LEU A 48 3.68 -2.15 -12.74
CA LEU A 48 4.21 -1.49 -13.93
C LEU A 48 3.94 -2.30 -15.20
N GLU A 49 4.02 -3.63 -15.12
CA GLU A 49 3.72 -4.50 -16.25
C GLU A 49 2.24 -4.44 -16.68
N ASN A 50 1.33 -4.27 -15.71
CA ASN A 50 -0.12 -4.28 -15.93
C ASN A 50 -0.74 -2.88 -16.07
N THR A 51 0.05 -1.81 -15.96
CA THR A 51 -0.40 -0.42 -16.14
C THR A 51 0.46 0.34 -17.14
N LYS A 52 1.01 -0.34 -18.15
CA LYS A 52 1.91 0.25 -19.18
C LYS A 52 1.26 1.41 -19.95
N ASP A 53 -0.05 1.36 -20.11
CA ASP A 53 -0.91 2.36 -20.76
C ASP A 53 -1.42 3.43 -19.77
N GLY A 54 -1.02 3.35 -18.50
CA GLY A 54 -1.37 4.31 -17.48
C GLY A 54 -0.67 5.66 -17.63
N CYS A 55 -1.32 6.72 -17.15
CA CYS A 55 -0.70 8.02 -16.98
C CYS A 55 0.12 8.03 -15.68
N PHE A 56 1.44 8.10 -15.81
CA PHE A 56 2.34 8.23 -14.67
C PHE A 56 2.66 9.70 -14.41
N CYS A 57 2.66 10.09 -13.14
CA CYS A 57 3.27 11.35 -12.73
C CYS A 57 4.77 11.27 -13.04
N GLN A 58 5.28 12.21 -13.84
CA GLN A 58 6.71 12.44 -13.94
C GLN A 58 7.12 13.30 -12.75
N ASP A 59 8.23 12.96 -12.10
CA ASP A 59 8.79 13.71 -10.97
C ASP A 59 9.24 15.13 -11.37
#